data_AF-A0AAD5TXG4-F1
#
_entry.id   AF-A0AAD5TXG4-F1
#
_cell.length_a   1.000
_cell.length_b   1.000
_cell.length_c   1.000
_cell.angle_alpha   90.00
_cell.angle_beta   90.00
_cell.angle_gamma   90.00
#
_symmetry.space_group_name_H-M   'P 1'
#
loop_
_entity.id
_entity.type
_entity.pdbx_description
1 polymer ?
#
loop_
_entity_poly.entity_id
_entity_poly.type
_entity_poly.pdbx_seq_one_letter_code
_entity_poly.pdbx_strand_id
1 'polypeptide(L)'
;MFDCDSSQFFFNLILRPKDLDPITDLVLFKKGLKPIWEDSPQGGKWIIRLKKGIASRYWENLLLALIGDQFKVGEEICGAVISVRQTEDILSLWNKDATNKDVTYKIKETLKVVLDLPEKISMEYKAHNSSLADNSSFRNTTKH
;
A
#
# COMPACT_ATOMS: atom_id res chain seq x y z
N MET A 1 -15.46 6.26 5.91
CA MET A 1 -14.45 7.33 6.12
C MET A 1 -13.29 6.68 6.84
N PHE A 2 -12.05 6.80 6.36
CA PHE A 2 -10.90 6.16 7.03
C PHE A 2 -10.71 6.82 8.40
N ASP A 3 -11.14 6.13 9.45
CA ASP A 3 -10.98 6.54 10.84
C ASP A 3 -9.56 6.17 11.31
N CYS A 4 -8.55 6.70 10.62
CA CYS A 4 -7.13 6.56 11.01
C CYS A 4 -6.84 7.53 12.16
N ASP A 5 -5.84 7.24 13.00
CA ASP A 5 -5.33 8.24 13.93
C ASP A 5 -4.83 9.44 13.10
N SER A 6 -5.55 10.55 13.18
CA SER A 6 -5.26 11.78 12.43
C SER A 6 -3.79 12.16 12.54
N SER A 7 -3.16 11.91 13.69
CA SER A 7 -1.76 12.20 13.96
C SER A 7 -0.81 11.38 13.07
N GLN A 8 -1.09 10.09 12.88
CA GLN A 8 -0.31 9.21 12.00
C GLN A 8 -0.47 9.61 10.53
N PHE A 9 -1.67 10.02 10.13
CA PHE A 9 -1.91 10.53 8.79
C PHE A 9 -1.14 11.83 8.54
N PHE A 10 -1.26 12.82 9.42
CA PHE A 10 -0.53 14.09 9.31
C PHE A 10 0.98 13.87 9.23
N PHE A 11 1.51 12.98 10.07
CA PHE A 11 2.93 12.62 10.04
C PHE A 11 3.36 12.01 8.69
N ASN A 12 2.58 11.08 8.14
CA ASN A 12 2.86 10.43 6.86
C ASN A 12 2.71 11.36 5.65
N LEU A 13 1.92 12.44 5.77
CA LEU A 13 1.79 13.47 4.74
C LEU A 13 2.98 14.46 4.78
N ILE A 14 3.54 14.70 5.96
CA ILE A 14 4.69 15.60 6.16
C ILE A 14 6.00 14.91 5.77
N LEU A 15 6.13 13.61 6.05
CA LEU A 15 7.28 12.82 5.65
C LEU A 15 7.21 12.45 4.17
N ARG A 16 8.13 13.01 3.39
CA ARG A 16 8.27 12.63 1.98
C ARG A 16 9.18 11.43 1.88
N PRO A 17 8.78 10.35 1.17
CA PRO A 17 9.62 9.17 0.98
C PRO A 17 11.05 9.45 0.50
N LYS A 18 11.27 10.51 -0.28
CA LYS A 18 12.60 10.93 -0.75
C LYS A 18 13.54 11.47 0.33
N ASP A 19 13.00 11.91 1.46
CA ASP A 19 13.74 12.53 2.57
C ASP A 19 14.04 11.50 3.68
N LEU A 20 13.70 10.22 3.46
CA LEU A 20 13.91 9.12 4.41
C LEU A 20 15.20 8.37 4.13
N ASP A 21 15.78 7.79 5.19
CA ASP A 21 16.90 6.89 5.08
C ASP A 21 16.55 5.68 4.19
N PRO A 22 17.50 5.18 3.38
CA PRO A 22 17.30 3.95 2.63
C PRO A 22 16.89 2.81 3.56
N ILE A 23 15.86 2.05 3.18
CA ILE A 23 15.26 0.96 3.98
C ILE A 23 14.33 1.50 5.08
N THR A 24 13.36 2.34 4.68
CA THR A 24 12.29 2.83 5.57
C THR A 24 10.92 2.43 5.00
N ASP A 25 9.98 2.06 5.87
CA ASP A 25 8.59 1.81 5.52
C ASP A 25 7.70 2.88 6.15
N LEU A 26 6.92 3.61 5.33
CA LEU A 26 5.79 4.38 5.82
C LEU A 26 4.52 3.57 5.64
N VAL A 27 3.68 3.56 6.68
CA VAL A 27 2.47 2.74 6.72
C VAL A 27 1.28 3.60 7.10
N LEU A 28 0.17 3.44 6.38
CA LEU A 28 -1.13 3.99 6.73
C LEU A 28 -2.15 2.86 6.75
N PHE A 29 -2.67 2.50 7.92
CA PHE A 29 -3.71 1.46 8.04
C PHE A 29 -4.93 2.01 8.76
N LYS A 30 -6.09 1.42 8.46
CA LYS A 30 -7.30 1.67 9.25
C LYS A 30 -7.03 1.31 10.71
N LYS A 31 -7.61 2.08 11.62
CA LYS A 31 -7.44 1.88 13.06
C LYS A 31 -7.77 0.44 13.46
N GLY A 32 -6.89 -0.14 14.26
CA GLY A 32 -7.00 -1.51 14.75
C GLY A 32 -6.42 -2.58 13.81
N LEU A 33 -5.99 -2.23 12.59
CA LEU A 33 -5.28 -3.15 11.70
C LEU A 33 -3.78 -2.82 11.70
N LYS A 34 -2.92 -3.85 11.77
CA LYS A 34 -1.49 -3.70 11.56
C LYS A 34 -1.10 -4.16 10.15
N PRO A 35 0.02 -3.67 9.60
CA PRO A 35 0.56 -4.09 8.31
C PRO A 35 1.20 -5.49 8.38
N ILE A 36 0.56 -6.45 9.04
CA ILE A 36 1.00 -7.84 9.15
C ILE A 36 -0.06 -8.75 8.53
N TRP A 37 0.40 -9.84 7.93
CA TRP A 37 -0.50 -10.79 7.29
C TRP A 37 -1.47 -11.44 8.29
N GLU A 38 -1.11 -11.55 9.57
CA GLU A 38 -1.94 -12.14 10.63
C GLU A 38 -3.25 -11.39 10.85
N ASP A 39 -3.25 -10.06 10.64
CA ASP A 39 -4.45 -9.22 10.79
C ASP A 39 -5.33 -9.23 9.52
N SER A 40 -4.86 -9.84 8.43
CA SER A 40 -5.63 -9.98 7.18
C SER A 40 -5.19 -11.24 6.40
N PRO A 41 -5.35 -12.45 6.96
CA PRO A 41 -4.72 -13.66 6.41
C PRO A 41 -5.34 -14.12 5.08
N GLN A 42 -6.61 -13.76 4.84
CA GLN A 42 -7.31 -14.01 3.58
C GLN A 42 -7.14 -12.86 2.57
N GLY A 43 -6.45 -11.80 2.97
CA GLY A 43 -6.26 -10.61 2.19
C GLY A 43 -5.18 -10.73 1.14
N GLY A 44 -4.91 -9.60 0.50
CA GLY A 44 -3.83 -9.47 -0.45
C GLY A 44 -3.41 -8.02 -0.60
N LYS A 45 -2.45 -7.81 -1.49
CA LYS A 45 -1.96 -6.48 -1.82
C LYS A 45 -1.66 -6.32 -3.30
N TRP A 46 -2.02 -5.16 -3.83
CA TRP A 46 -1.45 -4.66 -5.06
C TRP A 46 -0.07 -4.08 -4.80
N ILE A 47 0.89 -4.37 -5.67
CA ILE A 47 2.29 -3.98 -5.58
C ILE A 47 2.67 -3.22 -6.84
N ILE A 48 3.25 -2.03 -6.66
CA ILE A 48 3.73 -1.16 -7.73
C ILE A 48 5.18 -0.83 -7.43
N ARG A 49 6.09 -1.20 -8.35
CA ARG A 49 7.52 -0.89 -8.24
C ARG A 49 7.82 0.41 -8.96
N LEU A 50 8.39 1.37 -8.25
CA LEU A 50 8.63 2.74 -8.68
C LEU A 50 10.13 3.01 -8.73
N LYS A 51 10.58 3.68 -9.79
CA LYS A 51 11.95 4.20 -9.83
C LYS A 51 12.16 5.23 -8.72
N LYS A 52 13.42 5.48 -8.36
CA LYS A 52 13.76 6.55 -7.41
C LYS A 52 13.31 7.92 -7.90
N GLY A 53 12.91 8.77 -6.95
CA GLY A 53 12.56 10.18 -7.18
C GLY A 53 11.09 10.44 -7.51
N ILE A 54 10.28 9.41 -7.78
CA ILE A 54 8.84 9.58 -8.10
C ILE A 54 7.90 9.09 -6.98
N ALA A 55 8.40 8.33 -6.01
CA ALA A 55 7.59 7.67 -4.98
C ALA A 55 6.75 8.61 -4.14
N SER A 56 7.27 9.80 -3.78
CA SER A 56 6.54 10.76 -2.94
C SER A 56 5.21 11.19 -3.58
N ARG A 57 5.21 11.50 -4.89
CA ARG A 57 3.99 11.89 -5.61
C ARG A 57 2.93 10.78 -5.58
N TYR A 58 3.35 9.54 -5.85
CA TYR A 58 2.44 8.41 -5.85
C TYR A 58 1.91 8.07 -4.46
N TRP A 59 2.75 8.23 -3.43
CA TRP A 59 2.34 8.06 -2.04
C TRP A 59 1.27 9.11 -1.66
N GLU A 60 1.55 10.39 -1.89
CA GLU A 60 0.60 11.48 -1.61
C GLU A 60 -0.74 11.30 -2.35
N ASN A 61 -0.70 10.97 -3.65
CA ASN A 61 -1.91 10.72 -4.43
C ASN A 61 -2.71 9.52 -3.87
N LEU A 62 -2.03 8.45 -3.46
CA LEU A 62 -2.71 7.31 -2.84
C LEU A 62 -3.37 7.69 -1.52
N LEU A 63 -2.66 8.44 -0.67
CA LEU A 63 -3.18 8.94 0.60
C LEU A 63 -4.45 9.78 0.41
N LEU A 64 -4.44 10.70 -0.56
CA LEU A 64 -5.60 11.52 -0.92
C LEU A 64 -6.77 10.66 -1.42
N ALA A 65 -6.50 9.67 -2.28
CA ALA A 65 -7.51 8.76 -2.79
C ALA A 65 -8.17 7.91 -1.70
N LEU A 66 -7.40 7.51 -0.68
CA LEU A 66 -7.91 6.76 0.47
C LEU A 66 -8.85 7.63 1.32
N ILE A 67 -8.44 8.85 1.68
CA ILE A 67 -9.30 9.75 2.48
C ILE A 67 -10.54 10.17 1.70
N GLY A 68 -10.35 10.49 0.42
CA GLY A 68 -11.45 10.85 -0.48
C GLY A 68 -12.39 9.70 -0.78
N ASP A 69 -12.15 8.50 -0.23
CA ASP A 69 -12.95 7.30 -0.44
C ASP A 69 -13.16 7.01 -1.94
N GLN A 70 -12.10 7.14 -2.75
CA GLN A 70 -12.21 7.07 -4.21
C GLN A 70 -12.40 5.63 -4.72
N PHE A 71 -12.01 4.63 -3.92
CA PHE A 71 -12.09 3.22 -4.30
C PHE A 71 -13.51 2.68 -4.37
N LYS A 72 -14.45 3.23 -3.58
CA LYS A 72 -15.87 2.81 -3.57
C LYS A 72 -16.07 1.29 -3.47
N VAL A 73 -15.24 0.64 -2.65
CA VAL A 73 -15.28 -0.82 -2.36
C VAL A 73 -15.73 -1.08 -0.92
N GLY A 74 -16.42 -0.14 -0.29
CA GLY A 74 -16.85 -0.24 1.09
C GLY A 74 -15.65 -0.34 2.05
N GLU A 75 -15.70 -1.32 2.95
CA GLU A 75 -14.68 -1.46 4.00
C GLU A 75 -13.45 -2.27 3.58
N GLU A 76 -13.29 -2.53 2.30
CA GLU A 76 -12.39 -3.58 1.82
C GLU A 76 -10.91 -3.23 1.83
N ILE A 77 -10.58 -1.94 1.76
CA ILE A 77 -9.20 -1.48 1.92
C ILE A 77 -8.79 -1.57 3.39
N CYS A 78 -7.65 -2.21 3.65
CA CYS A 78 -7.04 -2.27 4.98
C CYS A 78 -6.09 -1.09 5.22
N GLY A 79 -5.26 -0.77 4.22
CA GLY A 79 -4.19 0.21 4.36
C GLY A 79 -3.23 0.22 3.19
N ALA A 80 -2.25 1.09 3.24
CA ALA A 80 -1.21 1.26 2.25
C ALA A 80 0.18 1.32 2.90
N VAL A 81 1.19 0.94 2.13
CA VAL A 81 2.60 0.95 2.54
C VAL A 81 3.42 1.55 1.39
N ILE A 82 4.36 2.44 1.70
CA ILE A 82 5.46 2.79 0.80
C ILE A 82 6.77 2.34 1.43
N SER A 83 7.45 1.45 0.72
CA SER A 83 8.71 0.85 1.12
C SER A 83 9.85 1.48 0.35
N VAL A 84 10.61 2.36 1.00
CA VAL A 84 11.81 2.98 0.44
C VAL A 84 12.94 1.98 0.50
N ARG A 85 13.49 1.54 -0.63
CA ARG A 85 14.65 0.62 -0.69
C ARG A 85 15.84 1.29 -1.35
N GLN A 86 16.92 0.58 -1.62
CA GLN A 86 18.10 1.20 -2.24
C GLN A 86 17.91 1.43 -3.75
N THR A 87 17.36 0.44 -4.46
CA THR A 87 17.28 0.42 -5.93
C THR A 87 15.98 1.00 -6.47
N GLU A 88 14.87 0.71 -5.81
CA GLU A 88 13.52 1.13 -6.20
C GLU A 88 12.65 1.30 -4.94
N ASP A 89 11.52 1.97 -5.11
CA ASP A 89 10.52 2.12 -4.06
C ASP A 89 9.32 1.25 -4.37
N ILE A 90 8.71 0.66 -3.35
CA ILE A 90 7.61 -0.29 -3.53
C ILE A 90 6.36 0.28 -2.85
N LEU A 91 5.38 0.67 -3.65
CA LEU A 91 4.07 1.12 -3.19
C LEU A 91 3.13 -0.08 -3.13
N SER A 92 2.45 -0.27 -2.00
CA SER A 92 1.50 -1.37 -1.80
C SER A 92 0.17 -0.88 -1.25
N LEU A 93 -0.93 -1.46 -1.74
CA LEU A 93 -2.29 -1.25 -1.23
C LEU A 93 -2.90 -2.58 -0.83
N TRP A 94 -3.36 -2.69 0.41
CA TRP A 94 -3.82 -3.91 1.05
C TRP A 94 -5.34 -3.96 1.15
N ASN A 95 -5.92 -5.13 0.90
CA ASN A 95 -7.36 -5.39 1.04
C ASN A 95 -7.65 -6.70 1.79
N LYS A 96 -8.88 -6.84 2.31
CA LYS A 96 -9.27 -7.90 3.26
C LYS A 96 -9.48 -9.27 2.62
N ASP A 97 -10.03 -9.34 1.42
CA ASP A 97 -10.33 -10.60 0.71
C ASP A 97 -9.67 -10.66 -0.68
N ALA A 98 -8.72 -11.58 -0.83
CA ALA A 98 -8.06 -11.83 -2.11
C ALA A 98 -8.85 -12.72 -3.07
N THR A 99 -9.93 -13.36 -2.63
CA THR A 99 -10.75 -14.26 -3.44
C THR A 99 -11.79 -13.49 -4.27
N ASN A 100 -12.18 -12.30 -3.83
CA ASN A 100 -13.11 -11.43 -4.54
C ASN A 100 -12.46 -10.73 -5.74
N LYS A 101 -12.53 -11.37 -6.91
CA LYS A 101 -11.92 -10.87 -8.15
C LYS A 101 -12.50 -9.55 -8.64
N ASP A 102 -13.79 -9.32 -8.44
CA ASP A 102 -14.45 -8.09 -8.88
C ASP A 102 -13.97 -6.89 -8.06
N VAL A 103 -13.85 -7.05 -6.75
CA VAL A 103 -13.32 -5.99 -5.87
C VAL A 103 -11.85 -5.74 -6.14
N THR A 104 -11.02 -6.79 -6.25
CA THR A 104 -9.59 -6.63 -6.56
C THR A 104 -9.36 -5.96 -7.92
N TYR A 105 -10.19 -6.27 -8.92
CA TYR A 105 -10.18 -5.60 -10.23
C TYR A 105 -10.60 -4.13 -10.13
N LYS A 106 -11.67 -3.82 -9.39
CA LYS A 106 -12.10 -2.42 -9.17
C LYS A 106 -11.02 -1.60 -8.46
N ILE A 107 -10.32 -2.18 -7.48
CA ILE A 107 -9.18 -1.55 -6.81
C ILE A 107 -8.07 -1.25 -7.83
N LYS A 108 -7.75 -2.21 -8.70
CA LYS A 108 -6.74 -2.05 -9.75
C LYS A 108 -7.05 -0.88 -10.69
N GLU A 109 -8.28 -0.83 -11.21
CA GLU A 109 -8.67 0.22 -12.15
C GLU A 109 -8.68 1.59 -11.47
N THR A 110 -9.15 1.66 -10.23
CA THR A 110 -9.08 2.90 -9.45
C THR A 110 -7.64 3.33 -9.20
N LEU A 111 -6.74 2.40 -8.83
CA LEU A 111 -5.31 2.69 -8.66
C LEU A 111 -4.71 3.36 -9.90
N LYS A 112 -4.98 2.83 -11.09
CA LYS A 112 -4.47 3.43 -12.35
C LYS A 112 -4.92 4.88 -12.52
N VAL A 113 -6.20 5.15 -12.23
CA VAL A 113 -6.80 6.49 -12.40
C VAL A 113 -6.26 7.47 -11.38
N VAL A 114 -6.32 7.14 -10.08
CA VAL A 114 -5.96 8.09 -9.01
C VAL A 114 -4.45 8.37 -8.95
N LEU A 115 -3.64 7.42 -9.41
CA LEU A 115 -2.19 7.57 -9.48
C LEU A 115 -1.71 8.13 -10.83
N ASP A 116 -2.58 8.21 -11.84
CA ASP A 116 -2.21 8.56 -13.21
C ASP A 116 -1.03 7.70 -13.70
N LEU A 117 -1.18 6.37 -13.58
CA LEU A 117 -0.10 5.44 -13.91
C LEU A 117 0.09 5.33 -15.43
N PRO A 118 1.32 5.54 -15.95
CA PRO A 118 1.64 5.22 -17.32
C PRO A 118 1.46 3.71 -17.58
N GLU A 119 1.03 3.34 -18.80
CA GLU A 119 0.81 1.94 -19.19
C GLU A 119 2.03 1.03 -18.98
N LYS A 120 3.23 1.61 -19.01
CA LYS A 120 4.50 0.89 -18.80
C LYS A 120 4.71 0.43 -17.35
N ILE A 121 4.05 1.05 -16.38
CA ILE A 121 4.17 0.65 -14.97
C ILE A 121 3.23 -0.54 -14.73
N SER A 122 3.81 -1.72 -14.58
CA SER A 122 3.05 -2.92 -14.23
C SER A 122 2.67 -2.93 -12.75
N MET A 123 1.53 -3.56 -12.46
CA MET A 123 1.06 -3.82 -11.10
C MET A 123 0.90 -5.32 -10.91
N GLU A 124 1.36 -5.81 -9.77
CA GLU A 124 1.28 -7.21 -9.38
C GLU A 124 0.33 -7.36 -8.20
N TYR A 125 -0.54 -8.38 -8.21
CA TYR A 125 -1.36 -8.71 -7.06
C TYR A 125 -0.82 -9.96 -6.37
N LYS A 126 -0.61 -9.88 -5.06
CA LYS A 126 -0.20 -11.03 -4.24
C LYS A 126 -1.18 -11.25 -3.10
N ALA A 127 -1.75 -12.45 -3.04
CA ALA A 127 -2.51 -12.90 -1.88
C ALA A 127 -1.56 -13.21 -0.72
N HIS A 128 -1.98 -12.96 0.52
CA HIS A 128 -1.14 -13.21 1.69
C HIS A 128 -0.88 -14.71 1.89
N ASN A 129 -1.88 -15.56 1.63
CA ASN A 129 -1.74 -17.02 1.73
C ASN A 129 -0.74 -17.63 0.72
N SER A 130 -0.66 -17.11 -0.52
CA SER A 130 0.32 -17.57 -1.52
C SER A 130 1.73 -17.05 -1.22
N SER A 131 1.83 -15.94 -0.49
CA SER A 131 3.10 -15.34 -0.08
C SER A 131 3.73 -16.03 1.15
N LEU A 132 3.05 -17.02 1.73
CA LEU A 132 3.61 -17.92 2.76
C LEU A 132 4.35 -19.11 2.13
N ALA A 133 3.96 -19.54 0.92
CA ALA A 133 4.62 -20.61 0.19
C ALA A 133 5.88 -20.12 -0.54
N ASP A 134 5.89 -18.85 -0.93
CA ASP A 134 7.01 -18.17 -1.56
C ASP A 134 7.59 -17.18 -0.55
N ASN A 135 8.74 -17.48 0.06
CA ASN A 135 9.49 -16.77 1.13
C ASN A 135 9.82 -15.26 0.88
N SER A 136 9.03 -14.57 0.06
CA SER A 136 9.21 -13.18 -0.38
C SER A 136 8.59 -12.14 0.56
N SER A 137 7.92 -12.55 1.64
CA SER A 137 7.30 -11.66 2.62
C SER A 137 8.26 -11.34 3.76
N PHE A 138 8.89 -10.17 3.69
CA PHE A 138 9.52 -9.47 4.82
C PHE A 138 10.72 -10.18 5.45
N ARG A 139 11.89 -10.12 4.78
CA ARG A 139 13.14 -10.02 5.53
C ARG A 139 13.36 -8.56 5.94
N ASN A 140 13.36 -8.37 7.26
CA ASN A 140 13.78 -7.21 8.04
C ASN A 140 12.69 -6.18 8.40
N THR A 141 11.99 -6.46 9.50
CA THR A 141 11.80 -5.43 10.54
C THR A 141 12.63 -5.85 11.75
N THR A 142 13.82 -5.26 11.89
CA THR A 142 14.63 -5.45 13.09
C THR A 142 13.96 -4.69 14.22
N LYS A 143 13.73 -5.39 15.34
CA LYS A 143 13.27 -4.82 16.61
C LYS A 143 14.15 -3.62 17.00
N HIS A 144 13.51 -2.53 17.40
CA HIS A 144 13.96 -1.71 18.52
C HIS A 144 12.75 -1.33 19.37
#